data_AF-A0A224Y0G2-F1
#
_entry.id   AF-A0A224Y0G2-F1
#
_cell.length_a   1.000
_cell.length_b   1.000
_cell.length_c   1.000
_cell.angle_alpha   90.00
_cell.angle_beta   90.00
_cell.angle_gamma   90.00
#
_symmetry.space_group_name_H-M   'P 1'
#
loop_
_entity.id
_entity.type
_entity.pdbx_description
1 polymer ?
#
loop_
_entity_poly.entity_id
_entity_poly.type
_entity_poly.pdbx_seq_one_letter_code
_entity_poly.pdbx_strand_id
1 'polypeptide(L)'
;MEIDIYLPVFTILQFFFFMGLLKVAEQLINPFGDDDEDFELNWLIDRHTKVSYLGVDILMAKAPPLVKDKYFDEVNLTLPYTGAAFAYKKKTYRGSVHNMQVPEDQQSMFLPEIAEEEEQDTIRNTPKNSVPNLLMPTPPTPSSAPAGIWR
;
A
#
# COMPACT_ATOMS: atom_id res chain seq x y z
N MET A 1 30.86 -17.47 52.03
CA MET A 1 31.97 -17.27 51.09
C MET A 1 31.47 -16.23 50.12
N GLU A 2 31.86 -14.97 50.33
CA GLU A 2 31.51 -13.86 49.44
C GLU A 2 32.37 -13.98 48.18
N ILE A 3 31.73 -13.89 47.02
CA ILE A 3 32.41 -13.99 45.73
C ILE A 3 33.05 -12.63 45.49
N ASP A 4 34.37 -12.54 45.70
CA ASP A 4 35.14 -11.33 45.46
C ASP A 4 35.41 -11.20 43.95
N ILE A 5 34.53 -10.46 43.27
CA ILE A 5 34.61 -10.21 41.83
C ILE A 5 35.48 -8.96 41.62
N TYR A 6 36.77 -9.16 41.35
CA TYR A 6 37.72 -8.07 41.07
C TYR A 6 37.31 -7.20 39.85
N LEU A 7 36.59 -7.78 38.90
CA LEU A 7 36.11 -7.10 37.69
C LEU A 7 34.59 -7.21 37.58
N PRO A 8 33.82 -6.11 37.73
CA PRO A 8 32.37 -6.17 37.81
C PRO A 8 31.74 -6.37 36.43
N VAL A 9 31.73 -7.62 35.94
CA VAL A 9 31.24 -7.99 34.60
C VAL A 9 29.81 -7.50 34.34
N PHE A 10 28.90 -7.66 35.31
CA PHE A 10 27.52 -7.22 35.16
C PHE A 10 27.37 -5.70 35.06
N THR A 11 28.17 -4.94 35.80
CA THR A 11 28.17 -3.47 35.72
C THR A 11 28.72 -2.98 34.39
N ILE A 12 29.74 -3.66 33.84
CA ILE A 12 30.28 -3.35 32.51
C ILE A 12 29.24 -3.64 31.42
N LEU A 13 28.53 -4.77 31.52
CA LEU A 13 27.43 -5.08 30.58
C LEU A 13 26.27 -4.09 30.69
N GLN A 14 25.89 -3.70 31.91
CA GLN A 14 24.87 -2.67 32.12
C GLN A 14 25.31 -1.33 31.54
N PHE A 15 26.58 -0.95 31.70
CA PHE A 15 27.13 0.25 31.12
C PHE A 15 27.07 0.23 29.59
N PHE A 16 27.47 -0.87 28.94
CA PHE A 16 27.35 -1.00 27.49
C PHE A 16 25.90 -0.95 27.01
N PHE A 17 24.95 -1.49 27.78
CA PHE A 17 23.54 -1.41 27.41
C PHE A 17 23.01 0.03 27.46
N PHE A 18 23.25 0.76 28.56
CA PHE A 18 22.77 2.14 28.68
C PHE A 18 23.50 3.12 27.77
N MET A 19 24.83 3.01 27.67
CA MET A 19 25.61 3.85 26.76
C MET A 19 25.35 3.49 25.30
N GLY A 20 25.14 2.21 24.99
CA GLY A 20 24.80 1.76 23.64
C GLY A 20 23.47 2.32 23.18
N LEU A 21 22.42 2.22 24.02
CA LEU A 21 21.12 2.82 23.70
C LEU A 21 21.19 4.34 23.56
N LEU A 22 21.96 5.01 24.41
CA LEU A 22 22.18 6.46 24.31
C LEU A 22 22.90 6.83 23.01
N LYS A 23 23.93 6.06 22.61
CA LYS A 23 24.69 6.29 21.39
C LYS A 23 23.87 6.05 20.12
N VAL A 24 22.96 5.09 20.12
CA VAL A 24 22.00 4.90 19.02
C VAL A 24 21.08 6.13 18.89
N ALA A 25 20.58 6.66 20.01
CA ALA A 25 19.77 7.87 19.98
C ALA A 25 20.56 9.11 19.51
N GLU A 26 21.84 9.20 19.90
CA GLU A 26 22.76 10.26 19.48
C GLU A 26 23.02 10.20 17.97
N GLN A 27 23.29 9.02 17.39
CA GLN A 27 23.45 8.87 15.94
C GLN A 27 22.16 9.23 15.18
N LEU A 28 21.00 8.85 15.70
CA LEU A 28 19.71 9.10 15.03
C LEU A 28 19.17 10.52 15.20
N ILE A 29 19.79 11.37 16.04
CA ILE A 29 19.29 12.74 16.27
C ILE A 29 19.49 13.63 15.03
N ASN A 30 20.56 13.39 14.27
CA ASN A 30 20.87 14.10 13.04
C ASN A 30 21.45 13.13 12.00
N PRO A 31 20.61 12.39 11.28
CA PRO A 31 21.05 11.38 10.31
C PRO A 31 21.52 11.98 8.96
N PHE A 32 21.76 13.29 8.91
CA PHE A 32 22.11 14.05 7.70
C PHE A 32 23.50 14.71 7.81
N GLY A 33 24.33 14.25 8.75
CA GLY A 33 25.71 14.68 8.86
C GLY A 33 26.61 14.00 7.82
N ASP A 34 27.86 13.80 8.22
CA ASP A 34 28.92 13.16 7.43
C ASP A 34 29.48 11.94 8.18
N ASP A 35 28.77 11.44 9.20
CA ASP A 35 29.16 10.25 9.94
C ASP A 35 28.91 8.99 9.08
N ASP A 36 29.67 7.92 9.31
CA ASP A 36 29.59 6.69 8.51
C ASP A 36 28.20 6.02 8.54
N GLU A 37 27.40 6.30 9.58
CA GLU A 37 26.03 5.79 9.72
C GLU A 37 24.94 6.72 9.17
N ASP A 38 25.30 7.92 8.68
CA ASP A 38 24.36 8.89 8.14
C ASP A 38 23.88 8.51 6.72
N PHE A 39 22.80 9.16 6.28
CA PHE A 39 22.34 8.97 4.91
C PHE A 39 23.31 9.58 3.89
N GLU A 40 23.67 8.80 2.87
CA GLU A 40 24.42 9.28 1.70
C GLU A 40 23.57 10.20 0.79
N LEU A 41 23.26 11.40 1.26
CA LEU A 41 22.38 12.34 0.57
C LEU A 41 22.95 12.79 -0.79
N ASN A 42 24.27 12.97 -0.88
CA ASN A 42 24.94 13.35 -2.13
C ASN A 42 24.69 12.31 -3.24
N TRP A 43 24.84 11.02 -2.92
CA TRP A 43 24.53 9.94 -3.84
C TRP A 43 23.04 9.94 -4.23
N LEU A 44 22.17 10.16 -3.25
CA LEU A 44 20.73 10.20 -3.47
C LEU A 44 20.33 11.32 -4.44
N ILE A 45 20.89 12.52 -4.27
CA ILE A 45 20.64 13.68 -5.14
C ILE A 45 21.11 13.40 -6.56
N ASP A 46 22.33 12.89 -6.74
CA ASP A 46 22.87 12.56 -8.06
C ASP A 46 22.01 11.51 -8.77
N ARG A 47 21.63 10.46 -8.04
CA ARG A 47 20.79 9.37 -8.56
C ARG A 47 19.42 9.88 -8.98
N HIS A 48 18.76 10.69 -8.15
CA HIS A 48 17.43 11.22 -8.48
C HIS A 48 17.46 12.21 -9.62
N THR A 49 18.45 13.10 -9.65
CA THR A 49 18.63 14.07 -10.73
C THR A 49 18.80 13.34 -12.06
N LYS A 50 19.69 12.34 -12.10
CA LYS A 50 19.94 11.52 -13.29
C LYS A 50 18.71 10.76 -13.76
N VAL A 51 18.00 10.07 -12.85
CA VAL A 51 16.80 9.28 -13.20
C VAL A 51 15.66 10.19 -13.64
N SER A 52 15.50 11.35 -13.02
CA SER A 52 14.45 12.32 -13.38
C SER A 52 14.67 12.84 -14.79
N TYR A 53 15.90 13.26 -15.12
CA TYR A 53 16.24 13.68 -16.49
C TYR A 53 16.07 12.55 -17.50
N LEU A 54 16.51 11.32 -17.18
CA LEU A 54 16.31 10.16 -18.04
C LEU A 54 14.81 9.91 -18.35
N GLY A 55 13.96 10.03 -17.33
CA GLY A 55 12.52 9.83 -17.43
C GLY A 55 11.83 10.84 -18.34
N VAL A 56 12.12 12.14 -18.17
CA VAL A 56 11.46 13.20 -18.94
C VAL A 56 12.04 13.41 -20.32
N ASP A 57 13.32 13.13 -20.53
CA ASP A 57 14.00 13.39 -21.82
C ASP A 57 13.91 12.17 -22.74
N ILE A 58 14.61 11.09 -22.39
CA ILE A 58 14.80 9.93 -23.27
C ILE A 58 13.57 9.03 -23.30
N LEU A 59 12.94 8.80 -22.15
CA LEU A 59 11.86 7.81 -22.01
C LEU A 59 10.48 8.36 -22.40
N MET A 60 10.27 9.68 -22.39
CA MET A 60 8.96 10.28 -22.66
C MET A 60 8.43 9.96 -24.07
N ALA A 61 9.30 9.92 -25.07
CA ALA A 61 8.90 9.68 -26.48
C ALA A 61 9.18 8.25 -26.97
N LYS A 62 9.84 7.41 -26.19
CA LYS A 62 10.37 6.10 -26.65
C LYS A 62 9.76 4.94 -25.86
N ALA A 63 8.49 4.66 -26.12
CA ALA A 63 7.88 3.41 -25.69
C ALA A 63 8.44 2.21 -26.50
N PRO A 64 8.68 1.06 -25.87
CA PRO A 64 9.01 -0.16 -26.61
C PRO A 64 7.85 -0.57 -27.52
N PRO A 65 8.12 -1.25 -28.65
CA PRO A 65 7.07 -1.71 -29.55
C PRO A 65 6.13 -2.69 -28.82
N LEU A 66 4.83 -2.58 -29.11
CA LEU A 66 3.84 -3.51 -28.58
C LEU A 66 4.00 -4.87 -29.27
N VAL A 67 4.34 -5.89 -28.48
CA VAL A 67 4.50 -7.27 -28.92
C VAL A 67 3.73 -8.16 -27.97
N LYS A 68 3.09 -9.20 -28.50
CA LYS A 68 2.44 -10.23 -27.67
C LYS A 68 3.48 -10.88 -26.77
N ASP A 69 3.20 -10.94 -25.47
CA ASP A 69 4.10 -11.59 -24.53
C ASP A 69 4.03 -13.12 -24.66
N LYS A 70 4.90 -13.82 -23.94
CA LYS A 70 5.04 -15.28 -24.01
C LYS A 70 3.75 -16.03 -23.66
N TYR A 71 2.86 -15.44 -22.85
CA TYR A 71 1.67 -16.07 -22.32
C TYR A 71 0.38 -15.42 -22.83
N PHE A 72 0.44 -14.71 -23.97
CA PHE A 72 -0.65 -13.87 -24.48
C PHE A 72 -2.00 -14.61 -24.65
N ASP A 73 -1.99 -15.89 -25.03
CA ASP A 73 -3.20 -16.69 -25.25
C ASP A 73 -3.57 -17.58 -24.04
N GLU A 74 -2.80 -17.56 -22.94
CA GLU A 74 -2.99 -18.43 -21.78
C GLU A 74 -3.89 -17.79 -20.70
N VAL A 75 -4.99 -18.47 -20.35
CA VAL A 75 -5.93 -18.00 -19.30
C VAL A 75 -5.46 -18.35 -17.89
N ASN A 76 -4.80 -19.51 -17.71
CA ASN A 76 -4.31 -19.99 -16.41
C ASN A 76 -2.78 -20.00 -16.38
N LEU A 77 -2.19 -18.83 -16.15
CA LEU A 77 -0.75 -18.64 -16.13
C LEU A 77 -0.08 -19.30 -14.92
N THR A 78 0.88 -20.18 -15.17
CA THR A 78 1.80 -20.68 -14.14
C THR A 78 3.24 -20.28 -14.46
N LEU A 79 3.78 -19.33 -13.69
CA LEU A 79 5.17 -18.90 -13.86
C LEU A 79 6.15 -20.01 -13.44
N PRO A 80 7.28 -20.17 -14.15
CA PRO A 80 8.33 -21.10 -13.76
C PRO A 80 9.03 -20.64 -12.49
N TYR A 81 9.45 -21.60 -11.66
CA TYR A 81 10.22 -21.36 -10.44
C TYR A 81 11.59 -22.02 -10.58
N THR A 82 12.61 -21.41 -9.98
CA THR A 82 13.90 -22.07 -9.78
C THR A 82 13.77 -23.18 -8.73
N GLY A 83 14.67 -24.17 -8.73
CA GLY A 83 14.60 -25.30 -7.78
C GLY A 83 14.56 -24.87 -6.31
N ALA A 84 15.32 -23.82 -5.96
CA ALA A 84 15.30 -23.24 -4.61
C ALA A 84 13.99 -22.47 -4.31
N ALA A 85 13.43 -21.77 -5.30
CA ALA A 85 12.22 -20.98 -5.12
C ALA A 85 10.95 -21.84 -5.03
N PHE A 86 10.98 -23.08 -5.55
CA PHE A 86 9.83 -23.96 -5.61
C PHE A 86 9.25 -24.27 -4.21
N ALA A 87 10.10 -24.38 -3.19
CA ALA A 87 9.68 -24.58 -1.81
C ALA A 87 8.81 -23.44 -1.26
N TYR A 88 8.94 -22.23 -1.81
CA TYR A 88 8.17 -21.04 -1.40
C TYR A 88 6.89 -20.84 -2.20
N LYS A 89 6.57 -21.72 -3.16
CA LYS A 89 5.34 -21.63 -3.94
C LYS A 89 4.12 -21.88 -3.02
N LYS A 90 3.48 -20.80 -2.58
CA LYS A 90 2.26 -20.83 -1.78
C LYS A 90 1.03 -20.70 -2.68
N LYS A 91 -0.06 -21.36 -2.29
CA LYS A 91 -1.37 -21.15 -2.93
C LYS A 91 -1.84 -19.73 -2.60
N THR A 92 -2.53 -19.09 -3.54
CA THR A 92 -3.11 -17.76 -3.33
C THR A 92 -4.02 -17.79 -2.11
N TYR A 93 -3.78 -16.87 -1.18
CA TYR A 93 -4.60 -16.75 0.01
C TYR A 93 -6.02 -16.31 -0.37
N ARG A 94 -7.03 -17.06 0.07
CA ARG A 94 -8.45 -16.81 -0.24
C ARG A 94 -9.22 -16.19 0.93
N GLY A 95 -8.54 -15.91 2.06
CA GLY A 95 -9.17 -15.42 3.29
C GLY A 95 -9.40 -16.52 4.33
N SER A 96 -9.42 -16.15 5.61
CA SER A 96 -9.61 -17.08 6.74
C SER A 96 -10.96 -17.81 6.72
N VAL A 97 -11.98 -17.18 6.12
CA VAL A 97 -13.37 -17.66 6.09
C VAL A 97 -13.71 -18.39 4.78
N HIS A 98 -12.74 -18.60 3.88
CA HIS A 98 -12.98 -19.18 2.55
C HIS A 98 -13.70 -20.54 2.57
N ASN A 99 -13.45 -21.36 3.60
CA ASN A 99 -14.06 -22.69 3.74
C ASN A 99 -15.32 -22.69 4.64
N MET A 100 -15.76 -21.53 5.12
CA MET A 100 -16.97 -21.44 5.95
C MET A 100 -18.20 -21.56 5.05
N GLN A 101 -18.97 -22.63 5.26
CA GLN A 101 -20.25 -22.82 4.60
C GLN A 101 -21.33 -22.18 5.46
N VAL A 102 -21.94 -21.12 4.97
CA VAL A 102 -23.08 -20.47 5.64
C VAL A 102 -24.36 -21.16 5.18
N PRO A 103 -25.23 -21.64 6.09
CA PRO A 103 -26.54 -22.19 5.74
C PRO A 103 -27.35 -21.21 4.88
N GLU A 104 -28.12 -21.72 3.91
CA GLU A 104 -28.85 -20.90 2.92
C GLU A 104 -29.76 -19.85 3.57
N ASP A 105 -30.41 -20.22 4.68
CA ASP A 105 -31.28 -19.34 5.48
C ASP A 105 -30.56 -18.12 6.07
N GLN A 106 -29.23 -18.16 6.17
CA GLN A 106 -28.38 -17.12 6.76
C GLN A 106 -27.49 -16.41 5.74
N GLN A 107 -27.64 -16.72 4.44
CA GLN A 107 -26.86 -16.07 3.36
C GLN A 107 -27.41 -14.70 2.96
N SER A 108 -28.64 -14.35 3.37
CA SER A 108 -29.25 -13.07 3.03
C SER A 108 -28.54 -11.92 3.73
N MET A 109 -28.15 -10.90 2.97
CA MET A 109 -27.66 -9.65 3.53
C MET A 109 -28.84 -8.84 4.09
N PHE A 110 -28.76 -8.49 5.38
CA PHE A 110 -29.66 -7.51 5.98
C PHE A 110 -28.96 -6.16 5.99
N LEU A 111 -29.60 -5.14 5.41
CA LEU A 111 -29.15 -3.77 5.65
C LEU A 111 -29.61 -3.40 7.07
N PRO A 112 -28.70 -2.97 7.97
CA PRO A 112 -29.11 -2.33 9.20
C PRO A 112 -29.94 -1.10 8.85
N GLU A 113 -31.07 -0.89 9.52
CA GLU A 113 -31.75 0.40 9.47
C GLU A 113 -30.78 1.44 10.06
N ILE A 114 -30.17 2.23 9.18
CA ILE A 114 -29.43 3.42 9.59
C ILE A 114 -30.53 4.39 10.02
N ALA A 115 -30.67 4.62 11.32
CA ALA A 115 -31.48 5.72 11.80
C ALA A 115 -30.87 7.00 11.24
N GLU A 116 -31.57 7.66 10.33
CA GLU A 116 -31.26 9.04 9.98
C GLU A 116 -31.42 9.85 11.28
N GLU A 117 -30.31 10.29 11.86
CA GLU A 117 -30.37 11.28 12.94
C GLU A 117 -31.01 12.53 12.31
N GLU A 118 -32.25 12.84 12.69
CA GLU A 118 -32.89 14.10 12.31
C GLU A 118 -31.95 15.25 12.70
N GLU A 119 -31.44 15.99 11.71
CA GLU A 119 -30.72 17.24 11.97
C GLU A 119 -31.67 18.15 12.76
N GLN A 120 -31.47 18.25 14.08
CA GLN A 120 -32.04 19.34 14.84
C GLN A 120 -31.50 20.62 14.22
N ASP A 121 -32.38 21.37 13.54
CA ASP A 121 -32.17 22.71 12.97
C ASP A 121 -31.64 23.67 14.06
N THR A 122 -30.36 23.51 14.39
CA THR A 122 -29.59 24.46 15.17
C THR A 122 -28.75 25.17 14.13
N ILE A 123 -29.14 26.40 13.79
CA ILE A 123 -28.47 27.25 12.79
C ILE A 123 -26.97 27.27 13.09
N ARG A 124 -26.20 26.44 12.38
CA ARG A 124 -24.75 26.38 12.46
C ARG A 124 -24.22 26.77 11.09
N ASN A 125 -23.95 28.06 10.93
CA ASN A 125 -23.34 28.63 9.72
C ASN A 125 -21.98 27.96 9.47
N THR A 126 -21.95 26.96 8.60
CA THR A 126 -20.71 26.38 8.08
C THR A 126 -20.34 27.09 6.77
N PRO A 127 -19.07 27.46 6.58
CA PRO A 127 -18.64 28.21 5.41
C PRO A 127 -18.70 27.33 4.15
N LYS A 128 -19.48 27.78 3.17
CA LYS A 128 -19.56 27.19 1.83
C LYS A 128 -18.23 27.40 1.10
N ASN A 129 -17.38 26.38 1.03
CA ASN A 129 -16.26 26.37 0.10
C ASN A 129 -16.35 25.15 -0.85
N SER A 130 -16.61 25.51 -2.12
CA SER A 130 -16.16 24.89 -3.37
C SER A 130 -16.56 23.44 -3.72
N VAL A 131 -17.60 23.34 -4.57
CA VAL A 131 -17.62 22.52 -5.79
C VAL A 131 -18.60 23.14 -6.80
N PRO A 132 -18.14 23.73 -7.92
CA PRO A 132 -19.03 24.11 -9.01
C PRO A 132 -19.11 23.00 -10.06
N ASN A 133 -20.34 22.62 -10.41
CA ASN A 133 -20.77 21.98 -11.65
C ASN A 133 -20.25 20.56 -11.98
N LEU A 134 -21.07 19.58 -11.64
CA LEU A 134 -21.22 18.34 -12.41
C LEU A 134 -22.72 18.05 -12.63
N LEU A 135 -23.40 18.98 -13.29
CA LEU A 135 -24.73 18.74 -13.86
C LEU A 135 -24.52 18.38 -15.33
N MET A 136 -24.46 17.08 -15.65
CA MET A 136 -24.69 16.64 -17.03
C MET A 136 -26.20 16.65 -17.30
N PRO A 137 -26.68 17.19 -18.44
CA PRO A 137 -28.08 17.09 -18.80
C PRO A 137 -28.43 15.63 -19.08
N THR A 138 -29.44 15.11 -18.39
CA THR A 138 -30.05 13.82 -18.71
C THR A 138 -30.74 13.90 -20.08
N PRO A 139 -30.48 12.97 -21.02
CA PRO A 139 -31.25 12.91 -22.25
C PRO A 139 -32.67 12.37 -21.97
N PRO A 140 -33.70 12.85 -22.69
CA PRO A 140 -35.08 12.43 -22.47
C PRO A 140 -35.30 10.96 -22.86
N THR A 141 -36.08 10.28 -22.03
CA THR A 141 -36.57 8.91 -22.22
C THR A 141 -37.33 8.76 -23.54
N PRO A 142 -36.97 7.81 -24.42
CA PRO A 142 -37.83 7.46 -25.54
C PRO A 142 -38.95 6.51 -25.08
N SER A 143 -40.16 6.90 -25.45
CA SER A 143 -41.41 6.16 -25.31
C SER A 143 -41.39 4.80 -26.01
N SER A 144 -42.09 3.85 -25.40
CA SER A 144 -42.46 2.52 -25.88
C SER A 144 -42.59 2.32 -27.40
N ALA A 145 -41.83 1.37 -27.95
CA ALA A 145 -42.16 0.66 -29.19
C ALA A 145 -41.60 -0.79 -29.13
N PRO A 146 -42.25 -1.76 -29.77
CA PRO A 146 -42.22 -3.17 -29.37
C PRO A 146 -40.97 -3.93 -29.83
N ALA A 147 -40.69 -5.02 -29.09
CA ALA A 147 -39.59 -5.95 -29.28
C ALA A 147 -39.49 -6.50 -30.71
N GLY A 148 -38.33 -6.28 -31.34
CA GLY A 148 -37.93 -6.86 -32.62
C GLY A 148 -36.80 -7.86 -32.42
N ILE A 149 -37.09 -9.10 -32.78
CA ILE A 149 -36.22 -10.28 -32.80
C ILE A 149 -35.08 -10.08 -33.81
N TRP A 150 -33.84 -10.41 -33.45
CA TRP A 150 -32.76 -10.59 -34.44
C TRP A 150 -32.02 -11.92 -34.25
N ARG A 151 -31.86 -12.59 -35.39
CA ARG A 151 -31.06 -13.78 -35.68
C ARG A 151 -29.56 -13.50 -35.57
#